data_AF-A0AA87Z4L1-F1
#
_entry.id   AF-A0AA87Z4L1-F1
#
_cell.length_a   1.000
_cell.length_b   1.000
_cell.length_c   1.000
_cell.angle_alpha   90.00
_cell.angle_beta   90.00
_cell.angle_gamma   90.00
#
_symmetry.space_group_name_H-M   'P 1'
#
loop_
_entity.id
_entity.type
_entity.pdbx_description
1 polymer ?
#
loop_
_entity_poly.entity_id
_entity_poly.type
_entity_poly.pdbx_seq_one_letter_code
_entity_poly.pdbx_strand_id
1 'polypeptide(L)'
;MAQANVGVYEKVLSATDIAQKMSVPIHWVEGERRLLPTPIPGVPVVLPVRDQKGNDTTLRLARSQREPYFMSKEWRALVDAYDLKKGDRVYFWWEGNFLRVKVRTSPYKIMLFGVCIGVRING
;
A
#
# COMPACT_ATOMS: atom_id res chain seq x y z
N MET A 1 22.24 2.73 14.20
CA MET A 1 22.27 2.90 12.73
C MET A 1 21.18 3.90 12.39
N ALA A 2 21.55 5.11 11.95
CA ALA A 2 20.59 6.18 11.69
C ALA A 2 19.88 5.91 10.34
N GLN A 3 18.58 5.69 10.39
CA GLN A 3 17.75 5.45 9.21
C GLN A 3 17.37 6.83 8.65
N ALA A 4 17.86 7.14 7.45
CA ALA A 4 17.54 8.38 6.75
C ALA A 4 16.03 8.56 6.65
N ASN A 5 15.54 9.82 6.67
CA ASN A 5 14.15 10.17 6.40
C ASN A 5 13.71 9.59 5.04
N VAL A 6 13.18 8.37 5.06
CA VAL A 6 12.64 7.71 3.88
C VAL A 6 11.30 8.40 3.61
N GLY A 7 11.15 8.98 2.42
CA GLY A 7 9.94 9.70 2.04
C GLY A 7 8.68 8.86 2.23
N VAL A 8 7.53 9.52 2.30
CA VAL A 8 6.23 8.84 2.27
C VAL A 8 5.88 8.55 0.82
N TYR A 9 5.59 7.30 0.51
CA TYR A 9 5.20 6.87 -0.83
C TYR A 9 3.70 6.61 -0.84
N GLU A 10 3.01 7.13 -1.84
CA GLU A 10 1.58 6.97 -2.00
C GLU A 10 1.21 6.24 -3.28
N LYS A 11 0.14 5.44 -3.21
CA LYS A 11 -0.48 4.83 -4.37
C LYS A 11 -2.01 4.93 -4.28
N VAL A 12 -2.64 5.35 -5.37
CA VAL A 12 -4.09 5.21 -5.56
C VAL A 12 -4.37 3.78 -6.05
N LEU A 13 -5.25 3.07 -5.35
CA LEU A 13 -5.56 1.68 -5.64
C LEU A 13 -6.43 1.54 -6.89
N SER A 14 -5.95 0.77 -7.85
CA SER A 14 -6.71 0.37 -9.04
C SER A 14 -7.68 -0.77 -8.72
N ALA A 15 -8.59 -1.08 -9.66
CA ALA A 15 -9.47 -2.24 -9.52
C ALA A 15 -8.67 -3.56 -9.41
N THR A 16 -7.56 -3.67 -10.15
CA THR A 16 -6.67 -4.84 -10.12
C THR A 16 -5.98 -4.99 -8.77
N ASP A 17 -5.56 -3.87 -8.18
CA ASP A 17 -4.93 -3.89 -6.85
C ASP A 17 -5.90 -4.47 -5.81
N ILE A 18 -7.17 -4.09 -5.86
CA ILE A 18 -8.19 -4.61 -4.95
C ILE A 18 -8.51 -6.09 -5.25
N ALA A 19 -8.76 -6.42 -6.51
CA ALA A 19 -9.24 -7.75 -6.88
C ALA A 19 -8.18 -8.86 -6.82
N GLN A 20 -6.90 -8.51 -7.01
CA GLN A 20 -5.83 -9.49 -7.19
C GLN A 20 -4.64 -9.26 -6.25
N LYS A 21 -3.67 -8.48 -6.71
CA LYS A 21 -2.39 -8.21 -6.05
C LYS A 21 -2.05 -6.75 -6.27
N MET A 22 -1.37 -6.13 -5.30
CA MET A 22 -0.92 -4.76 -5.48
C MET A 22 0.35 -4.71 -6.31
N SER A 23 0.29 -4.14 -7.52
CA SER A 23 1.51 -3.83 -8.26
C SER A 23 2.27 -2.71 -7.53
N VAL A 24 3.57 -2.87 -7.35
CA VAL A 24 4.39 -1.88 -6.66
C VAL A 24 5.03 -0.97 -7.72
N PRO A 25 4.92 0.37 -7.61
CA PRO A 25 5.58 1.27 -8.55
C PRO A 25 7.09 1.02 -8.56
N ILE A 26 7.69 0.98 -9.74
CA ILE A 26 9.10 0.57 -9.90
C ILE A 26 10.07 1.45 -9.11
N HIS A 27 9.80 2.76 -9.03
CA HIS A 27 10.60 3.72 -8.26
C HIS A 27 10.53 3.51 -6.74
N TRP A 28 9.65 2.63 -6.23
CA TRP A 28 9.65 2.24 -4.82
C TRP A 28 10.77 1.24 -4.53
N VAL A 29 11.22 0.45 -5.51
CA VAL A 29 12.24 -0.61 -5.33
C VAL A 29 13.57 -0.30 -6.03
N GLU A 30 13.57 0.67 -6.94
CA GLU A 30 14.72 1.07 -7.74
C GLU A 30 14.99 2.58 -7.60
N GLY A 31 16.26 2.97 -7.71
CA GLY A 31 16.72 4.35 -7.57
C GLY A 31 17.31 4.69 -6.21
N GLU A 32 17.86 5.90 -6.10
CA GLU A 32 18.58 6.39 -4.90
C GLU A 32 17.66 6.61 -3.70
N ARG A 33 16.39 6.90 -3.97
CA ARG A 33 15.32 7.05 -2.98
C ARG A 33 14.34 5.90 -3.15
N ARG A 34 14.80 4.66 -3.04
CA ARG A 34 13.90 3.50 -2.98
C ARG A 34 13.36 3.34 -1.56
N LEU A 35 12.06 3.05 -1.44
CA LEU A 35 11.41 2.70 -0.18
C LEU A 35 11.71 1.25 0.19
N LEU A 36 11.57 0.35 -0.76
CA LEU A 36 11.51 -1.08 -0.57
C LEU A 36 12.81 -1.74 -1.04
N PRO A 37 13.20 -2.87 -0.44
CA PRO A 37 14.30 -3.66 -0.95
C PRO A 37 13.97 -4.19 -2.36
N THR A 38 14.98 -4.27 -3.22
CA THR A 38 14.81 -4.81 -4.58
C THR A 38 14.63 -6.33 -4.50
N PRO A 39 13.48 -6.89 -4.91
CA PRO A 39 13.25 -8.34 -4.82
C PRO A 39 13.98 -9.07 -5.94
N ILE A 40 14.56 -10.22 -5.62
CA ILE A 40 15.09 -11.15 -6.62
C ILE A 40 13.89 -11.92 -7.22
N PRO A 41 13.82 -12.11 -8.56
CA PRO A 41 12.79 -12.93 -9.17
C PRO A 41 12.70 -14.32 -8.55
N GLY A 42 11.49 -14.74 -8.16
CA GLY A 42 11.25 -16.04 -7.53
C GLY A 42 11.53 -16.13 -6.02
N VAL A 43 12.16 -15.11 -5.42
CA VAL A 43 12.45 -15.07 -3.97
C VAL A 43 11.73 -13.88 -3.33
N PRO A 44 10.55 -14.10 -2.71
CA PRO A 44 9.82 -13.04 -2.03
C PRO A 44 10.58 -12.50 -0.81
N VAL A 45 10.58 -11.17 -0.65
CA VAL A 45 11.11 -10.48 0.52
C VAL A 45 10.00 -10.26 1.52
N VAL A 46 10.25 -10.64 2.78
CA VAL A 46 9.30 -10.47 3.88
C VAL A 46 9.48 -9.09 4.48
N LEU A 47 8.39 -8.34 4.59
CA LEU A 47 8.37 -6.99 5.13
C LEU A 47 7.47 -6.95 6.38
N PRO A 48 8.03 -6.67 7.57
CA PRO A 48 7.21 -6.41 8.74
C PRO A 48 6.46 -5.09 8.54
N VAL A 49 5.15 -5.12 8.70
CA VAL A 49 4.28 -3.96 8.50
C VAL A 49 3.58 -3.62 9.79
N ARG A 50 3.51 -2.33 10.13
CA ARG A 50 2.73 -1.85 11.28
C ARG A 50 1.76 -0.77 10.88
N ASP A 51 0.50 -0.94 11.23
CA ASP A 51 -0.55 0.02 10.88
C ASP A 51 -0.67 1.20 11.87
N GLN A 52 -1.56 2.13 11.54
CA GLN A 52 -1.87 3.29 12.40
C GLN A 52 -2.52 2.93 13.76
N LYS A 53 -3.08 1.73 13.90
CA LYS A 53 -3.66 1.20 15.15
C LYS A 53 -2.63 0.46 16.00
N GLY A 54 -1.41 0.27 15.50
CA GLY A 54 -0.34 -0.48 16.17
C GLY A 54 -0.37 -1.98 15.89
N ASN A 55 -1.23 -2.46 14.98
CA ASN A 55 -1.29 -3.86 14.58
C ASN A 55 -0.10 -4.21 13.68
N ASP A 56 0.55 -5.31 14.02
CA ASP A 56 1.63 -5.88 13.23
C ASP A 56 1.07 -6.90 12.24
N THR A 57 1.51 -6.78 11.00
CA THR A 57 1.23 -7.73 9.92
C THR A 57 2.49 -7.93 9.10
N THR A 58 2.39 -8.71 8.03
CA THR A 58 3.51 -9.00 7.15
C THR A 58 3.04 -8.91 5.71
N LEU A 59 3.79 -8.18 4.89
CA LEU A 59 3.63 -8.22 3.44
C LEU A 59 4.81 -8.96 2.82
N ARG A 60 4.53 -9.73 1.77
CA ARG A 60 5.56 -10.39 0.96
C ARG A 60 5.69 -9.65 -0.36
N LEU A 61 6.86 -9.07 -0.59
CA LEU A 61 7.19 -8.38 -1.83
C LEU A 61 7.89 -9.34 -2.78
N ALA A 62 7.26 -9.62 -3.92
CA ALA A 62 7.83 -10.44 -4.97
C ALA A 62 8.07 -9.60 -6.23
N ARG A 63 8.81 -10.17 -7.18
CA ARG A 63 9.02 -9.55 -8.49
C ARG A 63 8.81 -10.58 -9.60
N SER A 64 8.03 -10.17 -10.60
CA SER A 64 7.97 -10.83 -11.89
C SER A 64 9.04 -10.26 -12.82
N GLN A 65 9.20 -10.82 -14.02
CA GLN A 65 10.10 -10.21 -15.01
C GLN A 65 9.71 -8.77 -15.38
N ARG A 66 8.44 -8.38 -15.20
CA ARG A 66 7.91 -7.07 -15.62
C ARG A 66 7.84 -6.05 -14.49
N GLU A 67 7.35 -6.47 -13.33
CA GLU A 67 7.09 -5.55 -12.22
C GLU A 67 7.17 -6.22 -10.83
N PRO A 68 7.53 -5.46 -9.79
CA PRO A 68 7.38 -5.85 -8.40
C PRO A 68 5.91 -5.79 -7.96
N TYR A 69 5.53 -6.62 -7.00
CA TYR A 69 4.16 -6.69 -6.46
C TYR A 69 4.13 -7.26 -5.05
N PHE A 70 3.12 -6.89 -4.25
CA PHE A 70 2.80 -7.60 -3.02
C PHE A 70 2.02 -8.87 -3.32
N MET A 71 2.39 -9.98 -2.69
CA MET A 71 1.72 -11.26 -2.87
C MET A 71 0.24 -11.19 -2.48
N SER A 72 -0.60 -11.90 -3.24
CA SER A 72 -2.06 -11.75 -3.17
C SER A 72 -2.64 -12.11 -1.80
N LYS A 73 -2.09 -13.11 -1.11
CA LYS A 73 -2.63 -13.59 0.17
C LYS A 73 -2.55 -12.52 1.26
N GLU A 74 -1.35 -12.00 1.51
CA GLU A 74 -1.11 -11.02 2.56
C GLU A 74 -1.71 -9.66 2.20
N TRP A 75 -1.65 -9.30 0.91
CA TRP A 75 -2.29 -8.08 0.43
C TRP A 75 -3.82 -8.12 0.59
N ARG A 76 -4.48 -9.23 0.25
CA ARG A 76 -5.94 -9.37 0.43
C ARG A 76 -6.35 -9.29 1.90
N ALA A 77 -5.59 -9.90 2.80
CA ALA A 77 -5.85 -9.77 4.22
C ALA A 77 -5.81 -8.29 4.68
N LEU A 78 -4.90 -7.50 4.10
CA LEU A 78 -4.85 -6.06 4.36
C LEU A 78 -6.05 -5.33 3.72
N VAL A 79 -6.41 -5.65 2.48
CA VAL A 79 -7.61 -5.12 1.80
C VAL A 79 -8.87 -5.34 2.64
N ASP A 80 -9.07 -6.57 3.12
CA ASP A 80 -10.24 -6.93 3.92
C ASP A 80 -10.23 -6.23 5.28
N ALA A 81 -9.06 -6.14 5.94
CA ALA A 81 -8.92 -5.50 7.25
C ALA A 81 -9.24 -3.99 7.25
N TYR A 82 -9.02 -3.29 6.13
CA TYR A 82 -9.30 -1.86 6.00
C TYR A 82 -10.50 -1.53 5.10
N ASP A 83 -11.26 -2.54 4.64
CA ASP A 83 -12.34 -2.36 3.65
C ASP A 83 -11.89 -1.52 2.43
N LEU A 84 -10.71 -1.84 1.89
CA LEU A 84 -10.11 -1.06 0.80
C LEU A 84 -10.91 -1.18 -0.49
N LYS A 85 -11.14 -0.03 -1.13
CA LYS A 85 -11.88 0.08 -2.39
C LYS A 85 -11.04 0.73 -3.47
N LYS A 86 -11.47 0.54 -4.71
CA LYS A 86 -10.88 1.21 -5.88
C LYS A 86 -10.93 2.73 -5.65
N GLY A 87 -9.79 3.39 -5.84
CA GLY A 87 -9.64 4.83 -5.67
C GLY A 87 -9.16 5.23 -4.28
N ASP A 88 -9.17 4.33 -3.29
CA ASP A 88 -8.55 4.58 -2.00
C ASP A 88 -7.04 4.78 -2.15
N ARG A 89 -6.44 5.47 -1.18
CA ARG A 89 -5.00 5.71 -1.16
C ARG A 89 -4.34 4.94 -0.05
N VAL A 90 -3.20 4.33 -0.38
CA VAL A 90 -2.30 3.72 0.60
C VAL A 90 -1.00 4.50 0.66
N TYR A 91 -0.51 4.68 1.87
CA TYR A 91 0.71 5.39 2.19
C TYR A 91 1.67 4.44 2.90
N PHE A 92 2.92 4.41 2.47
CA PHE A 92 3.97 3.61 3.08
C PHE A 92 5.22 4.45 3.38
N TRP A 93 5.85 4.19 4.53
CA TRP A 93 7.13 4.76 4.92
C TRP A 93 7.81 3.86 5.95
N TRP A 94 9.13 3.96 6.11
CA TRP A 94 9.82 3.21 7.18
C TRP A 94 9.83 4.01 8.48
N GLU A 95 9.53 3.33 9.58
CA GLU A 95 9.72 3.85 10.93
C GLU A 95 10.42 2.76 11.76
N GLY A 96 11.72 2.94 11.97
CA GLY A 96 12.59 1.91 12.54
C GLY A 96 12.54 0.62 11.71
N ASN A 97 12.23 -0.49 12.37
CA ASN A 97 12.22 -1.82 11.75
C ASN A 97 10.89 -2.17 11.06
N PHE A 98 9.91 -1.27 11.05
CA PHE A 98 8.59 -1.54 10.49
C PHE A 98 8.30 -0.67 9.26
N LEU A 99 7.74 -1.30 8.24
CA LEU A 99 7.11 -0.58 7.14
C LEU A 99 5.75 -0.12 7.63
N ARG A 100 5.60 1.18 7.86
CA ARG A 100 4.34 1.76 8.30
C ARG A 100 3.37 1.82 7.14
N VAL A 101 2.10 1.55 7.44
CA VAL A 101 1.02 1.67 6.48
C VAL A 101 -0.08 2.57 7.02
N LYS A 102 -0.54 3.48 6.17
CA LYS A 102 -1.75 4.28 6.41
C LYS A 102 -2.65 4.24 5.20
N VAL A 103 -3.94 4.15 5.46
CA VAL A 103 -4.99 4.12 4.45
C VAL A 103 -5.78 5.41 4.52
N ARG A 104 -6.18 5.94 3.36
CA ARG A 104 -7.16 7.00 3.24
C ARG A 104 -8.21 6.62 2.23
N THR A 105 -9.45 6.53 2.69
CA THR A 105 -10.61 6.27 1.82
C THR A 105 -10.80 7.41 0.83
N SER A 106 -11.09 7.08 -0.41
CA SER A 106 -11.46 8.05 -1.43
C SER A 106 -12.76 8.76 -1.02
N PRO A 107 -12.85 10.09 -1.18
CA PRO A 107 -14.13 10.77 -0.99
C PRO A 107 -15.11 10.25 -2.03
N TYR A 108 -16.14 9.56 -1.56
CA TYR A 108 -17.24 9.12 -2.41
C TYR A 108 -18.21 10.28 -2.63
N LYS A 109 -18.69 10.40 -3.87
CA LYS A 109 -19.76 11.33 -4.21
C LYS A 109 -21.08 10.60 -4.00
N ILE A 110 -21.90 11.08 -3.07
CA ILE A 110 -23.29 10.62 -2.96
C ILE A 110 -24.14 11.55 -3.82
N MET A 111 -25.00 10.99 -4.65
CA MET A 111 -26.10 11.75 -5.25
C MET A 111 -27.26 11.81 -4.27
N LEU A 112 -27.55 13.00 -3.76
CA LEU A 112 -28.75 13.28 -2.97
C LEU A 112 -29.61 14.25 -3.79
N PHE A 113 -30.81 13.83 -4.17
CA PHE A 113 -31.78 14.66 -4.90
C PHE A 113 -31.20 15.35 -6.16
N GLY A 114 -30.40 14.63 -6.96
CA GLY A 114 -29.79 15.20 -8.18
C GLY A 114 -28.58 16.12 -7.93
N VAL A 115 -28.17 16.32 -6.68
CA VAL A 115 -26.99 17.08 -6.30
C VAL A 115 -25.86 16.13 -5.91
N CYS A 116 -24.68 16.32 -6.52
CA CYS A 116 -23.47 15.60 -6.16
C CYS A 116 -22.84 16.19 -4.90
N ILE A 117 -22.95 15.49 -3.78
CA ILE A 117 -22.31 15.89 -2.52
C ILE A 117 -21.06 15.02 -2.31
N GLY A 118 -19.90 15.66 -2.17
CA GLY A 118 -18.66 14.99 -1.79
C GLY A 118 -18.65 14.74 -0.29
N VAL A 119 -18.71 13.47 0.13
CA VAL A 119 -18.65 13.09 1.54
C VAL A 119 -17.22 12.67 1.87
N ARG A 120 -16.65 13.27 2.92
CA ARG A 120 -15.38 12.84 3.52
C ARG A 120 -15.73 12.11 4.81
N ILE A 121 -15.47 10.81 4.90
CA ILE A 121 -15.42 10.16 6.22
C ILE A 121 -14.05 10.47 6.81
N ASN A 122 -14.03 11.11 7.98
CA ASN A 122 -12.84 11.10 8.82
C ASN A 122 -12.83 9.77 9.56
N GLY A 123 -11.95 8.86 9.15
CA GLY A 123 -11.62 7.63 9.87
C GLY A 123 -10.28 7.76 10.57
#